data_AF-T1I8H8-F1
#
_entry.id   AF-T1I8H8-F1
#
_cell.length_a   1.000
_cell.length_b   1.000
_cell.length_c   1.000
_cell.angle_alpha   90.00
_cell.angle_beta   90.00
_cell.angle_gamma   90.00
#
_symmetry.space_group_name_H-M   'P 1'
#
loop_
_entity.id
_entity.type
_entity.pdbx_description
1 polymer ?
#
loop_
_entity_poly.entity_id
_entity_poly.type
_entity_poly.pdbx_seq_one_letter_code
_entity_poly.pdbx_strand_id
1 'polypeptide(L)'
;MKAVHCPIDTSLNFTQANKLIRELKPGTLAVPQPYTIPPPAHAHRTDLVIDQESRYVISITRGEVVSLAVKRHSAKVILSPSLADSLMSSEVRPGIYLATVTASLHVKDNQYYIKELPEEILPKKRRLSNADDALKSLRYEWGALDVDSFVKKLRQEGITDAKVERNSNGHIIHLQEEDTLIQVEDKSTHIYCEAADHQLRLKLRNILMQCLNSF
;
A
#
# COMPACT_ATOMS: atom_id res chain seq x y z
N MET A 1 -6.01 48.58 -39.56
CA MET A 1 -6.87 47.39 -39.47
C MET A 1 -7.58 47.41 -38.13
N LYS A 2 -8.88 47.13 -38.06
CA LYS A 2 -9.60 47.01 -36.78
C LYS A 2 -9.35 45.60 -36.22
N ALA A 3 -8.84 45.49 -35.01
CA ALA A 3 -8.74 44.21 -34.34
C ALA A 3 -10.14 43.72 -33.98
N VAL A 4 -10.51 42.53 -34.45
CA VAL A 4 -11.77 41.86 -34.13
C VAL A 4 -11.42 40.60 -33.33
N HIS A 5 -12.02 40.46 -32.15
CA HIS A 5 -11.86 39.30 -31.29
C HIS A 5 -13.11 38.42 -31.38
N CYS A 6 -13.01 37.31 -32.11
CA CYS A 6 -14.05 36.29 -32.21
C CYS A 6 -13.53 35.00 -31.56
N PRO A 7 -13.73 34.79 -30.25
CA PRO A 7 -13.24 33.61 -29.59
C PRO A 7 -14.05 32.40 -30.04
N ILE A 8 -13.35 31.36 -30.51
CA ILE A 8 -13.94 30.04 -30.74
C ILE A 8 -13.57 29.19 -29.53
N ASP A 9 -14.44 29.21 -28.53
CA ASP A 9 -14.30 28.38 -27.34
C ASP A 9 -15.39 27.30 -27.36
N THR A 10 -14.96 26.05 -27.20
CA THR A 10 -15.82 24.87 -27.15
C THR A 10 -16.08 24.40 -25.72
N SER A 11 -15.60 25.15 -24.72
CA SER A 11 -15.85 24.89 -23.30
C SER A 11 -17.33 25.03 -22.94
N LEU A 12 -17.71 24.42 -21.81
CA LEU A 12 -19.06 24.53 -21.27
C LEU A 12 -19.35 25.96 -20.82
N ASN A 13 -20.50 26.49 -21.24
CA ASN A 13 -20.98 27.77 -20.74
C ASN A 13 -21.72 27.63 -19.39
N PHE A 14 -21.93 28.75 -18.69
CA PHE A 14 -22.59 28.77 -17.37
C PHE A 14 -24.01 28.22 -17.41
N THR A 15 -24.79 28.46 -18.48
CA THR A 15 -26.15 27.94 -18.63
C THR A 15 -26.17 26.40 -18.75
N GLN A 16 -25.27 25.84 -19.55
CA GLN A 16 -25.10 24.39 -19.72
C GLN A 16 -24.60 23.74 -18.44
N ALA A 17 -23.62 24.36 -17.77
CA ALA A 17 -23.10 23.88 -16.49
C ALA A 17 -24.19 23.87 -15.40
N ASN A 18 -24.97 24.95 -15.27
CA ASN A 18 -26.06 25.04 -14.29
C ASN A 18 -27.18 24.04 -14.58
N LYS A 19 -27.50 23.80 -15.85
CA LYS A 19 -28.44 22.74 -16.24
C LYS A 19 -27.93 21.37 -15.82
N LEU A 20 -26.66 21.06 -16.11
CA LEU A 20 -26.02 19.80 -15.74
C LEU A 20 -26.02 19.58 -14.21
N ILE A 21 -25.69 20.62 -13.44
CA ILE A 21 -25.70 20.57 -11.97
C ILE A 21 -27.11 20.28 -11.43
N ARG A 22 -28.14 20.95 -12.00
CA ARG A 22 -29.54 20.72 -11.63
C ARG A 22 -30.04 19.31 -11.95
N GLU A 23 -29.56 18.72 -13.05
CA GLU A 23 -29.90 17.35 -13.45
C GLU A 23 -29.18 16.30 -12.60
N LEU A 24 -27.87 16.48 -12.37
CA LEU A 24 -27.04 15.53 -11.61
C LEU A 24 -27.28 15.57 -10.10
N LYS A 25 -27.70 16.73 -9.56
CA LYS A 25 -27.93 16.98 -8.12
C LYS A 25 -26.78 16.44 -7.24
N PRO A 26 -25.53 16.90 -7.44
CA PRO A 26 -24.39 16.40 -6.70
C PRO A 26 -24.54 16.69 -5.19
N GLY A 27 -24.07 15.75 -4.35
CA GLY A 27 -24.07 15.95 -2.90
C GLY A 27 -23.05 16.98 -2.42
N THR A 28 -21.98 17.22 -3.18
CA THR A 28 -20.97 18.26 -2.93
C THR A 28 -20.44 18.74 -4.26
N LEU A 29 -20.42 20.06 -4.47
CA LEU A 29 -19.94 20.71 -5.68
C LEU A 29 -18.68 21.50 -5.37
N ALA A 30 -17.57 21.17 -6.02
CA ALA A 30 -16.32 21.91 -5.91
C ALA A 30 -16.11 22.75 -7.17
N VAL A 31 -15.98 24.07 -7.03
CA VAL A 31 -15.84 25.00 -8.17
C VAL A 31 -14.80 26.07 -7.89
N PRO A 32 -14.08 26.57 -8.91
CA PRO A 32 -13.23 27.73 -8.78
C PRO A 32 -14.01 28.95 -8.25
N GLN A 33 -13.42 29.67 -7.29
CA GLN A 33 -14.02 30.88 -6.71
C GLN A 33 -14.48 31.93 -7.75
N PRO A 34 -13.77 32.19 -8.86
CA PRO A 34 -14.21 33.17 -9.85
C PRO A 34 -15.56 32.85 -10.52
N TYR A 35 -16.04 31.61 -10.43
CA TYR A 35 -17.31 31.20 -11.01
C TYR A 35 -18.48 31.29 -10.05
N THR A 36 -18.24 31.61 -8.77
CA THR A 36 -19.31 31.79 -7.77
C THR A 36 -19.73 33.26 -7.61
N ILE A 37 -19.04 34.18 -8.29
CA ILE A 37 -19.26 35.63 -8.20
C ILE A 37 -19.39 36.19 -9.62
N PRO A 38 -20.31 37.13 -9.89
CA PRO A 38 -20.43 37.72 -11.21
C PRO A 38 -19.14 38.48 -11.59
N PRO A 39 -18.78 38.54 -12.88
CA PRO A 39 -17.59 39.25 -13.33
C PRO A 39 -17.58 40.73 -12.88
N PRO A 40 -16.45 41.26 -12.38
CA PRO A 40 -16.39 42.65 -11.87
C PRO A 40 -16.80 43.71 -12.89
N ALA A 41 -16.53 43.48 -14.18
CA ALA A 41 -16.92 44.38 -15.26
C ALA A 41 -18.44 44.41 -15.51
N HIS A 42 -19.17 43.35 -15.12
CA HIS A 42 -20.58 43.15 -15.40
C HIS A 42 -21.30 42.53 -14.19
N ALA A 43 -21.32 43.23 -13.06
CA ALA A 43 -21.92 42.74 -11.81
C ALA A 43 -23.42 42.40 -11.90
N HIS A 44 -24.15 42.97 -12.86
CA HIS A 44 -25.57 42.68 -13.09
C HIS A 44 -25.81 41.33 -13.81
N ARG A 45 -24.77 40.70 -14.36
CA ARG A 45 -24.88 39.44 -15.11
C ARG A 45 -24.77 38.24 -14.19
N THR A 46 -25.88 37.93 -13.53
CA THR A 46 -26.03 36.76 -12.67
C THR A 46 -26.11 35.44 -13.46
N ASP A 47 -26.29 35.51 -14.78
CA ASP A 47 -26.25 34.37 -15.71
C ASP A 47 -24.84 33.78 -15.86
N LEU A 48 -23.80 34.53 -15.52
CA LEU A 48 -22.39 34.13 -15.61
C LEU A 48 -21.85 33.59 -14.28
N VAL A 49 -22.71 32.96 -13.49
CA VAL A 49 -22.38 32.41 -12.17
C VAL A 49 -22.88 30.98 -12.08
N ILE A 50 -22.10 30.12 -11.44
CA ILE A 50 -22.54 28.76 -11.10
C ILE A 50 -23.52 28.85 -9.92
N ASP A 51 -24.72 28.35 -10.15
CA ASP A 51 -25.82 28.42 -9.20
C ASP A 51 -25.53 27.59 -7.95
N GLN A 52 -25.81 28.17 -6.77
CA GLN A 52 -25.48 27.59 -5.47
C GLN A 52 -26.64 26.77 -4.87
N GLU A 53 -27.69 26.49 -5.65
CA GLU A 53 -28.83 25.67 -5.20
C GLU A 53 -28.44 24.27 -4.69
N SER A 54 -27.25 23.75 -5.05
CA SER A 54 -26.70 22.52 -4.48
C SER A 54 -26.26 22.72 -3.03
N ARG A 55 -26.72 21.87 -2.11
CA ARG A 55 -26.62 22.06 -0.64
C ARG A 55 -25.19 22.15 -0.05
N TYR A 56 -24.12 22.00 -0.84
CA TYR A 56 -22.75 22.23 -0.38
C TYR A 56 -21.83 22.58 -1.56
N VAL A 57 -21.59 23.88 -1.78
CA VAL A 57 -20.62 24.39 -2.76
C VAL A 57 -19.33 24.76 -2.05
N ILE A 58 -18.21 24.19 -2.50
CA ILE A 58 -16.88 24.51 -2.02
C ILE A 58 -16.17 25.34 -3.10
N SER A 59 -15.91 26.61 -2.81
CA SER A 59 -15.12 27.47 -3.66
C SER A 59 -13.63 27.18 -3.46
N ILE A 60 -12.92 26.85 -4.54
CA ILE A 60 -11.50 26.50 -4.51
C ILE A 60 -10.68 27.64 -5.10
N THR A 61 -9.61 28.01 -4.41
CA THR A 61 -8.56 28.91 -4.92
C THR A 61 -7.33 28.12 -5.41
N ARG A 62 -6.55 28.72 -6.31
CA ARG A 62 -5.39 28.04 -6.89
C ARG A 62 -4.35 27.74 -5.81
N GLY A 63 -4.03 26.46 -5.62
CA GLY A 63 -3.06 26.01 -4.61
C GLY A 63 -3.67 25.69 -3.24
N GLU A 64 -4.99 25.82 -3.11
CA GLU A 64 -5.71 25.46 -1.89
C GLU A 64 -5.91 23.95 -1.79
N VAL A 65 -5.72 23.41 -0.58
CA VAL A 65 -6.00 22.01 -0.26
C VAL A 65 -7.33 21.94 0.44
N VAL A 66 -8.34 21.42 -0.26
CA VAL A 66 -9.69 21.23 0.29
C VAL A 66 -9.88 19.79 0.75
N SER A 67 -10.26 19.64 2.02
CA SER A 67 -10.62 18.34 2.57
C SER A 67 -12.08 18.02 2.21
N LEU A 68 -12.28 17.04 1.35
CA LEU A 68 -13.61 16.53 1.01
C LEU A 68 -14.02 15.47 2.04
N ALA A 69 -15.23 15.59 2.59
CA ALA A 69 -15.80 14.61 3.50
C ALA A 69 -16.22 13.33 2.75
N VAL A 70 -15.24 12.59 2.23
CA VAL A 70 -15.47 11.30 1.58
C VAL A 70 -15.71 10.26 2.67
N LYS A 71 -16.94 9.77 2.75
CA LYS A 71 -17.26 8.66 3.66
C LYS A 71 -16.61 7.39 3.13
N ARG A 72 -15.67 6.84 3.91
CA ARG A 72 -15.08 5.52 3.64
C ARG A 72 -16.14 4.46 3.91
N HIS A 73 -16.39 3.60 2.93
CA HIS A 73 -17.27 2.44 3.08
C HIS A 73 -16.46 1.18 2.80
N SER A 74 -16.74 0.13 3.57
CA SER A 74 -16.28 -1.22 3.23
C SER A 74 -17.05 -1.69 2.00
N ALA A 75 -16.33 -2.08 0.95
CA ALA A 75 -16.93 -2.69 -0.23
C ALA A 75 -16.80 -4.21 -0.15
N LYS A 76 -17.81 -4.92 -0.65
CA LYS A 76 -17.70 -6.36 -0.88
C LYS A 76 -16.83 -6.59 -2.10
N VAL A 77 -15.84 -7.46 -1.97
CA VAL A 77 -14.91 -7.82 -3.04
C VAL A 77 -15.02 -9.31 -3.29
N ILE A 78 -15.02 -9.71 -4.57
CA ILE A 78 -15.09 -11.11 -4.98
C ILE A 78 -13.68 -11.58 -5.31
N LEU A 79 -13.22 -12.60 -4.60
CA LEU A 79 -11.94 -13.25 -4.84
C LEU A 79 -12.09 -14.27 -5.99
N SER A 80 -11.12 -14.32 -6.90
CA SER A 80 -11.11 -15.36 -7.94
C SER A 80 -10.90 -16.74 -7.31
N PRO A 81 -11.61 -17.80 -7.78
CA PRO A 81 -11.45 -19.15 -7.22
C PRO A 81 -10.01 -19.67 -7.27
N SER A 82 -9.32 -19.43 -8.38
CA SER A 82 -7.93 -19.85 -8.57
C SER A 82 -6.97 -19.22 -7.55
N LEU A 83 -7.21 -17.96 -7.17
CA LEU A 83 -6.45 -17.29 -6.12
C LEU A 83 -6.82 -17.85 -4.75
N ALA A 84 -8.11 -18.10 -4.50
CA ALA A 84 -8.57 -18.69 -3.25
C ALA A 84 -7.93 -20.06 -2.97
N ASP A 85 -7.79 -20.90 -4.00
CA ASP A 85 -7.15 -22.22 -3.89
C ASP A 85 -5.65 -22.12 -3.52
N SER A 86 -4.98 -21.03 -3.91
CA SER A 86 -3.56 -20.80 -3.59
C SER A 86 -3.31 -20.20 -2.21
N LEU A 87 -4.35 -19.71 -1.53
CA LEU A 87 -4.21 -19.05 -0.23
C LEU A 87 -3.96 -20.06 0.88
N MET A 88 -2.82 -19.92 1.55
CA MET A 88 -2.54 -20.64 2.78
C MET A 88 -2.99 -19.80 3.97
N SER A 89 -4.08 -20.23 4.62
CA SER A 89 -4.58 -19.57 5.82
C SER A 89 -4.06 -20.22 7.09
N SER A 90 -3.66 -19.43 8.07
CA SER A 90 -3.22 -19.88 9.39
C SER A 90 -4.23 -19.45 10.47
N GLU A 91 -4.56 -20.36 11.38
CA GLU A 91 -5.48 -20.06 12.48
C GLU A 91 -4.74 -19.27 13.56
N VAL A 92 -5.12 -18.01 13.75
CA VAL A 92 -4.52 -17.15 14.78
C VAL A 92 -5.30 -17.25 16.10
N ARG A 93 -6.61 -17.49 16.00
CA ARG A 93 -7.52 -17.72 17.14
C ARG A 93 -8.63 -18.70 16.71
N PRO A 94 -9.28 -19.40 17.65
CA PRO A 94 -10.41 -20.29 17.35
C PRO A 94 -11.44 -19.61 16.44
N GLY A 95 -11.54 -20.08 15.20
CA GLY A 95 -12.48 -19.56 14.19
C GLY A 95 -12.07 -18.27 13.47
N ILE A 96 -10.84 -17.77 13.67
CA ILE A 96 -10.26 -16.64 12.92
C ILE A 96 -9.01 -17.12 12.18
N TYR A 97 -9.13 -17.20 10.86
CA TYR A 97 -8.04 -17.54 9.95
C TYR A 97 -7.50 -16.27 9.29
N LEU A 98 -6.18 -16.20 9.13
CA LEU A 98 -5.48 -15.10 8.49
C LEU A 98 -4.62 -15.64 7.34
N ALA A 99 -4.67 -14.97 6.19
CA ALA A 99 -3.85 -15.29 5.02
C ALA A 99 -3.37 -13.99 4.37
N THR A 100 -2.14 -13.98 3.86
CA THR A 100 -1.64 -12.86 3.05
C THR A 100 -2.15 -13.00 1.62
N VAL A 101 -2.67 -11.92 1.04
CA VAL A 101 -3.15 -11.91 -0.35
C VAL A 101 -2.37 -10.84 -1.13
N THR A 102 -1.59 -11.28 -2.12
CA THR A 102 -0.94 -10.40 -3.10
C THR A 102 -1.61 -10.58 -4.45
N ALA A 103 -2.36 -9.59 -4.92
CA ALA A 103 -3.27 -9.75 -6.05
C ALA A 103 -3.60 -8.41 -6.73
N SER A 104 -4.20 -8.48 -7.92
CA SER A 104 -4.66 -7.32 -8.68
C SER A 104 -6.14 -7.02 -8.40
N LEU A 105 -6.47 -5.75 -8.12
CA LEU A 105 -7.84 -5.29 -7.92
C LEU A 105 -8.41 -4.77 -9.25
N HIS A 106 -9.38 -5.49 -9.82
CA HIS A 106 -10.14 -5.07 -10.97
C HIS A 106 -11.46 -4.44 -10.54
N VAL A 107 -11.67 -3.19 -10.93
CA VAL A 107 -12.91 -2.44 -10.68
C VAL A 107 -13.65 -2.24 -12.01
N LYS A 108 -14.87 -2.76 -12.10
CA LYS A 108 -15.76 -2.54 -13.25
C LYS A 108 -17.19 -2.41 -12.76
N ASP A 109 -17.90 -1.37 -13.20
CA ASP A 109 -19.33 -1.16 -12.88
C ASP A 109 -19.65 -1.22 -11.37
N ASN A 110 -18.76 -0.65 -10.52
CA ASN A 110 -18.82 -0.73 -9.04
C ASN A 110 -18.77 -2.15 -8.46
N GLN A 111 -18.35 -3.13 -9.26
CA GLN A 111 -18.03 -4.47 -8.81
C GLN A 111 -16.52 -4.60 -8.69
N TYR A 112 -16.10 -5.20 -7.56
CA TYR A 112 -14.70 -5.32 -7.18
C TYR A 112 -14.30 -6.79 -7.26
N TYR A 113 -13.30 -7.08 -8.09
CA TYR A 113 -12.77 -8.43 -8.29
C TYR A 113 -11.28 -8.45 -7.95
N ILE A 114 -10.87 -9.36 -7.07
CA ILE A 114 -9.45 -9.62 -6.83
C ILE A 114 -9.07 -10.82 -7.70
N LYS A 115 -8.07 -10.62 -8.57
CA LYS A 115 -7.52 -11.65 -9.45
C LYS A 115 -6.04 -11.82 -9.19
N GLU A 116 -5.47 -12.90 -9.70
CA GLU A 116 -4.03 -13.11 -9.71
C GLU A 116 -3.29 -11.91 -10.33
N LEU A 117 -2.05 -11.71 -9.91
CA LEU A 117 -1.23 -10.62 -10.42
C LEU A 117 -0.92 -10.88 -11.90
N PRO A 118 -1.21 -9.96 -12.83
CA PRO A 118 -0.88 -10.12 -14.23
C PRO A 118 0.63 -10.28 -14.39
N GLU A 119 1.07 -11.31 -15.13
CA GLU A 119 2.49 -11.52 -15.42
C GLU A 119 3.14 -10.33 -16.15
N GLU A 120 2.35 -9.45 -16.77
CA GLU A 120 2.84 -8.31 -17.54
C GLU A 120 3.33 -7.12 -16.69
N ILE A 121 2.98 -7.07 -15.40
CA ILE A 121 3.53 -6.08 -14.45
C ILE A 121 4.92 -6.52 -13.98
N LEU A 122 5.30 -7.79 -14.22
CA LEU A 122 6.66 -8.24 -14.04
C LEU A 122 7.49 -7.72 -15.22
N PRO A 123 8.56 -6.93 -14.97
CA PRO A 123 9.37 -6.37 -16.04
C PRO A 123 9.89 -7.49 -16.95
N LYS A 124 9.36 -7.56 -18.18
CA LYS A 124 9.81 -8.50 -19.22
C LYS A 124 11.33 -8.36 -19.41
N LYS A 125 12.08 -9.32 -18.86
CA LYS A 125 13.50 -9.59 -19.11
C LYS A 125 14.41 -8.35 -19.18
N ARG A 126 14.80 -7.83 -18.00
CA ARG A 126 16.21 -7.50 -17.77
C ARG A 126 16.72 -8.46 -16.71
N ARG A 127 17.70 -9.29 -17.09
CA ARG A 127 18.44 -10.19 -16.20
C ARG A 127 19.12 -9.38 -15.10
N LEU A 128 18.39 -9.08 -14.03
CA LEU A 128 18.91 -8.74 -12.70
C LEU A 128 18.09 -9.60 -11.74
N SER A 129 18.66 -10.75 -11.45
CA SER A 129 18.07 -11.93 -10.83
C SER A 129 17.76 -11.77 -9.34
N ASN A 130 16.99 -10.75 -8.91
CA ASN A 130 16.61 -10.62 -7.48
C ASN A 130 15.29 -9.86 -7.20
N ALA A 131 14.66 -9.18 -8.17
CA ALA A 131 13.47 -8.36 -7.90
C ALA A 131 12.13 -9.11 -8.07
N ASP A 132 12.02 -9.99 -9.06
CA ASP A 132 10.79 -10.76 -9.33
C ASP A 132 10.49 -11.81 -8.25
N ASP A 133 11.52 -12.36 -7.62
CA ASP A 133 11.36 -13.25 -6.46
C ASP A 133 10.96 -12.49 -5.19
N ALA A 134 11.30 -11.20 -5.07
CA ALA A 134 11.01 -10.44 -3.86
C ALA A 134 9.50 -10.20 -3.66
N LEU A 135 8.74 -9.98 -4.75
CA LEU A 135 7.29 -9.79 -4.69
C LEU A 135 6.52 -11.11 -4.50
N LYS A 136 7.03 -12.23 -5.00
CA LYS A 136 6.43 -13.57 -4.82
C LYS A 136 6.82 -14.24 -3.50
N SER A 137 7.86 -13.75 -2.81
CA SER A 137 8.38 -14.32 -1.56
C SER A 137 8.25 -13.40 -0.34
N LEU A 138 7.39 -12.38 -0.40
CA LEU A 138 7.03 -11.57 0.77
C LEU A 138 6.16 -12.40 1.72
N ARG A 139 6.78 -13.40 2.34
CA ARG A 139 6.24 -14.13 3.48
C ARG A 139 6.53 -13.30 4.71
N TYR A 140 5.51 -13.05 5.50
CA TYR A 140 5.66 -12.39 6.77
C TYR A 140 5.94 -13.45 7.82
N GLU A 141 7.08 -13.31 8.48
CA GLU A 141 7.46 -14.20 9.56
C GLU A 141 6.83 -13.73 10.87
N TRP A 142 6.32 -14.67 11.65
CA TRP A 142 5.73 -14.42 12.95
C TRP A 142 6.04 -15.55 13.93
N GLY A 143 5.92 -15.22 15.22
CA GLY A 143 6.20 -16.14 16.32
C GLY A 143 7.42 -15.71 17.11
N ALA A 144 7.58 -16.34 18.27
CA ALA A 144 8.76 -16.17 19.11
C ALA A 144 9.85 -17.15 18.67
N LEU A 145 11.09 -16.67 18.58
CA LEU A 145 12.23 -17.51 18.23
C LEU A 145 12.61 -18.40 19.42
N ASP A 146 12.46 -19.72 19.27
CA ASP A 146 13.02 -20.68 20.23
C ASP A 146 14.55 -20.73 20.08
N VAL A 147 15.25 -20.13 21.04
CA VAL A 147 16.71 -20.02 21.07
C VAL A 147 17.37 -21.39 21.10
N ASP A 148 16.81 -22.37 21.80
CA ASP A 148 17.39 -23.71 21.90
C ASP A 148 17.29 -24.47 20.57
N SER A 149 16.16 -24.33 19.88
CA SER A 149 15.97 -24.87 18.52
C SER A 149 16.90 -24.18 17.51
N PHE A 150 17.02 -22.86 17.59
CA PHE A 150 17.90 -22.08 16.72
C PHE A 150 19.39 -22.47 16.88
N VAL A 151 19.89 -22.59 18.11
CA VAL A 151 21.28 -23.02 18.38
C VAL A 151 21.53 -24.46 17.91
N LYS A 152 20.55 -25.36 18.03
CA LYS A 152 20.67 -26.71 17.48
C LYS A 152 20.83 -26.70 15.96
N LYS A 153 20.06 -25.87 15.25
CA LYS A 153 20.16 -25.74 13.79
C LYS A 153 21.45 -25.06 13.34
N LEU A 154 21.94 -24.06 14.08
CA LEU A 154 23.27 -23.48 13.84
C LEU A 154 24.36 -24.57 13.85
N ARG A 155 24.32 -25.48 14.84
CA ARG A 155 25.26 -26.61 14.90
C ARG A 155 25.11 -27.59 13.74
N GLN A 156 23.89 -27.84 13.27
CA GLN A 156 23.64 -28.72 12.11
C GLN A 156 24.24 -28.15 10.82
N GLU A 157 24.23 -26.83 10.66
CA GLU A 157 24.81 -26.12 9.52
C GLU A 157 26.31 -25.82 9.67
N GLY A 158 26.95 -26.36 10.71
CA GLY A 158 28.40 -26.28 10.94
C GLY A 158 28.87 -25.13 11.83
N ILE A 159 27.97 -24.32 12.39
CA ILE A 159 28.30 -23.21 13.30
C ILE A 159 28.25 -23.71 14.74
N THR A 160 29.41 -23.96 15.35
CA THR A 160 29.52 -24.63 16.66
C THR A 160 29.92 -23.73 17.82
N ASP A 161 30.35 -22.52 17.52
CA ASP A 161 30.93 -21.53 18.42
C ASP A 161 29.91 -20.58 19.07
N ALA A 162 28.62 -20.86 18.90
CA ALA A 162 27.53 -20.04 19.44
C ALA A 162 27.50 -20.03 20.97
N LYS A 163 27.77 -18.86 21.57
CA LYS A 163 27.59 -18.59 23.00
C LYS A 163 26.30 -17.84 23.24
N VAL A 164 25.51 -18.30 24.21
CA VAL A 164 24.21 -17.69 24.56
C VAL A 164 24.33 -17.00 25.91
N GLU A 165 24.09 -15.70 25.92
CA GLU A 165 24.01 -14.86 27.11
C GLU A 165 22.55 -14.48 27.37
N ARG A 166 22.14 -14.46 28.64
CA ARG A 166 20.79 -14.02 29.04
C ARG A 166 20.86 -12.56 29.47
N ASN A 167 20.03 -11.73 28.87
CA ASN A 167 19.82 -10.35 29.29
C ASN A 167 18.49 -10.22 30.04
N SER A 168 18.24 -9.05 30.64
CA SER A 168 17.04 -8.77 31.45
C SER A 168 15.70 -9.00 30.70
N ASN A 169 15.67 -8.77 29.38
CA ASN A 169 14.48 -8.90 28.53
C ASN A 169 14.69 -9.81 27.30
N GLY A 170 15.69 -10.71 27.30
CA GLY A 170 15.94 -11.54 26.14
C GLY A 170 17.24 -12.34 26.16
N HIS A 171 17.69 -12.75 24.97
CA HIS A 171 18.89 -13.54 24.74
C HIS A 171 19.82 -12.84 23.75
N ILE A 172 21.12 -12.93 24.00
CA ILE A 172 22.16 -12.49 23.07
C ILE A 172 22.94 -13.73 22.66
N ILE A 173 23.01 -14.02 21.37
CA ILE A 173 23.78 -15.11 20.80
C ILE A 173 24.99 -14.50 20.11
N HIS A 174 26.18 -14.89 20.56
CA HIS A 174 27.45 -14.42 20.02
C HIS A 174 28.15 -15.58 19.29
N LEU A 175 28.38 -15.40 18.00
CA LEU A 175 29.21 -16.26 17.15
C LEU A 175 30.62 -15.66 17.14
N GLN A 176 31.56 -16.29 17.83
CA GLN A 176 32.91 -15.74 18.07
C GLN A 176 33.83 -15.84 16.85
N GLU A 177 33.71 -16.91 16.06
CA GLU A 177 34.53 -17.13 14.86
C GLU A 177 34.14 -16.16 13.73
N GLU A 178 32.88 -15.76 13.71
CA GLU A 178 32.23 -15.02 12.63
C GLU A 178 31.88 -13.57 13.03
N ASP A 179 32.38 -13.09 14.18
CA ASP A 179 32.11 -11.77 14.80
C ASP A 179 30.66 -11.29 14.63
N THR A 180 29.70 -12.18 14.91
CA THR A 180 28.28 -11.95 14.64
C THR A 180 27.49 -12.00 15.95
N LEU A 181 26.67 -10.97 16.16
CA LEU A 181 25.87 -10.81 17.36
C LEU A 181 24.38 -10.80 17.02
N ILE A 182 23.61 -11.69 17.65
CA ILE A 182 22.18 -11.85 17.44
C ILE A 182 21.46 -11.52 18.74
N GLN A 183 20.68 -10.45 18.76
CA GLN A 183 19.84 -10.06 19.88
C GLN A 183 18.42 -10.55 19.64
N VAL A 184 17.89 -11.32 20.58
CA VAL A 184 16.54 -11.88 20.56
C VAL A 184 15.80 -11.32 21.76
N GLU A 185 14.83 -10.45 21.51
CA GLU A 185 13.92 -9.88 22.49
C GLU A 185 12.48 -10.37 22.21
N ASP A 186 11.54 -10.09 23.11
CA ASP A 186 10.15 -10.58 23.03
C ASP A 186 9.43 -10.26 21.70
N LYS A 187 9.80 -9.17 21.03
CA LYS A 187 9.14 -8.70 19.79
C LYS A 187 10.10 -8.37 18.66
N SER A 188 11.40 -8.60 18.84
CA SER A 188 12.44 -8.11 17.96
C SER A 188 13.61 -9.08 17.92
N THR A 189 14.07 -9.39 16.71
CA THR A 189 15.30 -10.13 16.49
C THR A 189 16.22 -9.29 15.61
N HIS A 190 17.37 -8.89 16.14
CA HIS A 190 18.38 -8.09 15.45
C HIS A 190 19.65 -8.92 15.22
N ILE A 191 20.12 -8.98 13.97
CA ILE A 191 21.38 -9.65 13.61
C ILE A 191 22.38 -8.58 13.17
N TYR A 192 23.50 -8.52 13.87
CA TYR A 192 24.66 -7.70 13.55
C TYR A 192 25.76 -8.62 13.01
N CYS A 193 26.04 -8.54 11.72
CA CYS A 193 27.10 -9.27 11.06
C CYS A 193 27.99 -8.31 10.27
N GLU A 194 29.27 -8.64 10.12
CA GLU A 194 30.19 -7.84 9.30
C GLU A 194 29.77 -7.86 7.82
N ALA A 195 29.94 -6.74 7.11
CA ALA A 195 29.39 -6.54 5.76
C ALA A 195 30.03 -7.43 4.67
N ALA A 196 31.17 -8.05 4.94
CA ALA A 196 31.91 -8.86 3.98
C ALA A 196 31.32 -10.26 3.76
N ASP A 197 30.66 -10.85 4.77
CA ASP A 197 30.24 -12.26 4.72
C ASP A 197 28.80 -12.47 4.24
N HIS A 198 28.64 -12.35 2.92
CA HIS A 198 27.37 -12.59 2.27
C HIS A 198 26.84 -14.02 2.46
N GLN A 199 27.73 -15.02 2.46
CA GLN A 199 27.35 -16.43 2.59
C GLN A 199 26.82 -16.76 3.99
N LEU A 200 27.49 -16.27 5.03
CA LEU A 200 27.03 -16.40 6.42
C LEU A 200 25.66 -15.76 6.59
N ARG A 201 25.47 -14.54 6.07
CA ARG A 201 24.19 -13.82 6.15
C ARG A 201 23.04 -14.60 5.52
N LEU A 202 23.27 -15.24 4.36
CA LEU A 202 22.26 -16.08 3.71
C LEU A 202 21.96 -17.35 4.52
N LYS A 203 22.99 -18.00 5.08
CA LYS A 203 22.81 -19.16 5.96
C LYS A 203 21.99 -18.80 7.20
N LEU A 204 22.38 -17.73 7.92
CA LEU A 204 21.67 -17.26 9.10
C LEU A 204 20.21 -16.92 8.81
N ARG A 205 19.95 -16.24 7.68
CA ARG A 205 18.59 -16.00 7.21
C ARG A 205 17.83 -17.32 7.06
N ASN A 206 18.36 -18.28 6.31
CA ASN A 206 17.67 -19.54 6.04
C ASN A 206 17.37 -20.31 7.34
N ILE A 207 18.33 -20.37 8.27
CA ILE A 207 18.16 -21.03 9.56
C ILE A 207 17.06 -20.34 10.38
N LEU A 208 17.06 -19.01 10.43
CA LEU A 208 16.07 -18.22 11.16
C LEU A 208 14.67 -18.42 10.57
N MET A 209 14.55 -18.40 9.24
CA MET A 209 13.27 -18.63 8.53
C MET A 209 12.71 -20.05 8.78
N GLN A 210 13.56 -21.04 9.05
CA GLN A 210 13.10 -22.38 9.43
C GLN A 210 12.60 -22.46 10.88
N CYS A 211 12.94 -21.48 11.73
CA CYS A 211 12.54 -21.45 13.13
C CYS A 211 11.29 -20.60 13.38
N LEU A 212 10.88 -19.78 12.41
CA LEU A 212 9.69 -18.94 12.50
C LEU A 212 8.55 -19.53 11.66
N ASN A 213 7.33 -19.13 12.02
CA ASN A 213 6.16 -19.44 11.22
C ASN A 213 6.03 -18.37 10.13
N SER A 214 5.69 -18.78 8.90
CA SER A 214 5.46 -17.88 7.77
C SER A 214 3.98 -17.84 7.38
N PHE A 215 3.53 -16.71 6.82
CA PHE A 215 2.25 -16.58 6.10
C PHE A 215 2.36 -15.60 4.92
#